data_AF-A0A2B8A1H3-F1
#
_entry.id   AF-A0A2B8A1H3-F1
#
_cell.length_a   1.000
_cell.length_b   1.000
_cell.length_c   1.000
_cell.angle_alpha   90.00
_cell.angle_beta   90.00
_cell.angle_gamma   90.00
#
_symmetry.space_group_name_H-M   'P 1'
#
loop_
_entity.id
_entity.type
_entity.pdbx_description
1 polymer ?
#
loop_
_entity_poly.entity_id
_entity_poly.type
_entity_poly.pdbx_seq_one_letter_code
_entity_poly.pdbx_strand_id
1 'polypeptide(L)'
;MLFFNVHPEKIFAKAQIEIVSFQTSDADKDFTETIFEGPLHQQLKGALLYLKSQVIKEKIEKVSYQAEAMRYFNFPYEALEETLAHAVYHRNYEISEPIEIRIYPDKIQVLSFPGPDAYINIEDLRNGRVVSRRYRNRQIGNILKELKLTEGKCTGIPTILKAMRNNGSPAPLFETDIDRQALLVTIPAHPGFI
;
A
#
# COMPACT_ATOMS: atom_id res chain seq x y z
N MET A 1 -2.20 20.94 -9.91
CA MET A 1 -3.64 20.66 -9.67
C MET A 1 -3.85 19.55 -8.65
N LEU A 2 -3.38 18.32 -8.88
CA LEU A 2 -3.57 17.18 -7.96
C LEU A 2 -3.13 17.40 -6.49
N PHE A 3 -2.12 18.23 -6.24
CA PHE A 3 -1.60 18.52 -4.88
C PHE A 3 -2.08 19.85 -4.29
N PHE A 4 -2.71 20.71 -5.07
CA PHE A 4 -2.95 22.11 -4.69
C PHE A 4 -4.40 22.56 -4.90
N ASN A 5 -5.21 21.77 -5.61
CA ASN A 5 -6.66 21.96 -5.67
C ASN A 5 -7.29 21.27 -4.44
N VAL A 6 -8.30 21.89 -3.85
CA VAL A 6 -9.05 21.32 -2.71
C VAL A 6 -9.85 20.08 -3.13
N HIS A 7 -10.23 19.99 -4.41
CA HIS A 7 -11.07 18.94 -4.99
C HIS A 7 -10.50 18.44 -6.34
N PRO A 8 -9.32 17.81 -6.37
CA PRO A 8 -8.75 17.28 -7.60
C PRO A 8 -9.62 16.16 -8.20
N GLU A 9 -10.39 15.43 -7.40
CA GLU A 9 -11.31 14.37 -7.82
C GLU A 9 -12.44 14.86 -8.74
N LYS A 10 -12.81 16.15 -8.65
CA LYS A 10 -13.79 16.78 -9.54
C LYS A 10 -13.25 17.05 -10.94
N ILE A 11 -11.93 17.01 -11.10
CA ILE A 11 -11.24 17.27 -12.37
C ILE A 11 -10.67 15.98 -12.95
N PHE A 12 -10.11 15.14 -12.08
CA PHE A 12 -9.61 13.81 -12.39
C PHE A 12 -10.51 12.80 -11.67
N ALA A 13 -11.46 12.24 -12.41
CA ALA A 13 -12.46 11.33 -11.85
C ALA A 13 -11.79 10.23 -11.01
N LYS A 14 -12.34 9.99 -9.82
CA LYS A 14 -11.85 8.99 -8.86
C LYS A 14 -10.36 9.12 -8.50
N ALA A 15 -9.78 10.33 -8.61
CA ALA A 15 -8.49 10.64 -8.01
C ALA A 15 -8.60 10.68 -6.47
N GLN A 16 -8.85 9.52 -5.87
CA GLN A 16 -9.10 9.30 -4.46
C GLN A 16 -8.49 7.97 -3.99
N ILE A 17 -8.37 7.82 -2.68
CA ILE A 17 -8.03 6.55 -2.03
C ILE A 17 -9.27 6.05 -1.31
N GLU A 18 -9.64 4.79 -1.52
CA GLU A 18 -10.77 4.13 -0.88
C GLU A 18 -10.25 3.01 0.02
N ILE A 19 -10.71 2.96 1.27
CA ILE A 19 -10.47 1.85 2.19
C ILE A 19 -11.77 1.09 2.39
N VAL A 20 -11.75 -0.20 2.14
CA VAL A 20 -12.86 -1.13 2.40
C VAL A 20 -12.40 -2.15 3.43
N SER A 21 -13.07 -2.22 4.57
CA SER A 21 -12.73 -3.15 5.65
C SER A 21 -13.77 -4.25 5.77
N PHE A 22 -13.34 -5.49 5.57
CA PHE A 22 -14.17 -6.69 5.66
C PHE A 22 -14.00 -7.36 7.03
N GLN A 23 -15.08 -7.91 7.59
CA GLN A 23 -15.02 -8.67 8.85
C GLN A 23 -14.52 -10.10 8.65
N THR A 24 -14.87 -10.74 7.53
CA THR A 24 -14.47 -12.13 7.27
C THR A 24 -14.04 -12.37 5.83
N SER A 25 -14.83 -11.98 4.82
CA SER A 25 -14.50 -12.22 3.40
C SER A 25 -15.17 -11.25 2.43
N ASP A 26 -14.84 -11.34 1.14
CA ASP A 26 -15.50 -10.57 0.06
C ASP A 26 -16.97 -10.90 -0.14
N ALA A 27 -17.43 -12.08 0.34
CA ALA A 27 -18.83 -12.48 0.24
C ALA A 27 -19.70 -11.89 1.37
N ASP A 28 -19.07 -11.18 2.32
CA ASP A 28 -19.76 -10.59 3.46
C ASP A 28 -20.46 -9.29 3.05
N LYS A 29 -21.70 -9.11 3.52
CA LYS A 29 -22.44 -7.85 3.32
C LYS A 29 -22.06 -6.78 4.34
N ASP A 30 -21.39 -7.17 5.42
CA ASP A 30 -20.93 -6.29 6.48
C ASP A 30 -19.48 -5.86 6.24
N PHE A 31 -19.34 -4.75 5.52
CA PHE A 31 -18.08 -4.03 5.35
C PHE A 31 -18.25 -2.56 5.69
N THR A 32 -17.16 -1.89 6.03
CA THR A 32 -17.12 -0.43 6.15
C THR A 32 -16.29 0.17 5.02
N GLU A 33 -16.70 1.35 4.57
CA GLU A 33 -16.01 2.09 3.53
C GLU A 33 -15.57 3.45 4.07
N THR A 34 -14.35 3.86 3.73
CA THR A 34 -13.81 5.19 4.05
C THR A 34 -13.09 5.74 2.83
N ILE A 35 -13.54 6.90 2.36
CA ILE A 35 -13.01 7.55 1.15
C ILE A 35 -12.17 8.76 1.55
N PHE A 36 -10.99 8.89 0.96
CA PHE A 36 -10.09 10.02 1.11
C PHE A 36 -10.00 10.79 -0.20
N GLU A 37 -10.63 11.97 -0.22
CA GLU A 37 -10.63 12.92 -1.34
C GLU A 37 -9.72 14.14 -1.04
N GLY A 38 -9.59 15.06 -1.98
CA GLY A 38 -8.79 16.27 -1.81
C GLY A 38 -7.33 16.12 -2.29
N PRO A 39 -6.40 17.01 -1.90
CA PRO A 39 -5.02 16.92 -2.37
C PRO A 39 -4.35 15.56 -2.10
N LEU A 40 -3.62 15.00 -3.07
CA LEU A 40 -3.07 13.63 -2.97
C LEU A 40 -2.23 13.36 -1.71
N HIS A 41 -1.46 14.35 -1.26
CA HIS A 41 -0.65 14.22 -0.05
C HIS A 41 -1.51 14.15 1.22
N GLN A 42 -2.68 14.78 1.23
CA GLN A 42 -3.65 14.70 2.33
C GLN A 42 -4.36 13.35 2.30
N GLN A 43 -4.75 12.88 1.12
CA GLN A 43 -5.32 11.54 0.95
C GLN A 43 -4.37 10.46 1.48
N LEU A 44 -3.10 10.48 1.03
CA LEU A 44 -2.08 9.52 1.46
C LEU A 44 -1.84 9.57 2.97
N LYS A 45 -1.69 10.78 3.55
CA LYS A 45 -1.52 10.94 5.00
C LYS A 45 -2.75 10.46 5.78
N GLY A 46 -3.95 10.75 5.29
CA GLY A 46 -5.21 10.33 5.90
C GLY A 46 -5.36 8.82 5.91
N ALA A 47 -5.12 8.16 4.78
CA ALA A 47 -5.16 6.70 4.66
C ALA A 47 -4.12 6.03 5.57
N LEU A 48 -2.88 6.54 5.60
CA LEU A 48 -1.84 6.00 6.48
C LEU A 48 -2.16 6.20 7.97
N LEU A 49 -2.73 7.34 8.34
CA LEU A 49 -3.17 7.59 9.70
C LEU A 49 -4.33 6.66 10.10
N TYR A 50 -5.27 6.41 9.19
CA TYR A 50 -6.35 5.43 9.40
C TYR A 50 -5.76 4.04 9.65
N LEU A 51 -4.89 3.55 8.76
CA LEU A 51 -4.25 2.23 8.92
C LEU A 51 -3.50 2.14 10.25
N LYS A 52 -2.71 3.16 10.58
CA LYS A 52 -1.92 3.20 11.83
C LYS A 52 -2.79 3.21 13.09
N SER A 53 -3.94 3.88 13.07
CA SER A 53 -4.76 4.09 14.26
C SER A 53 -5.87 3.04 14.44
N GLN A 54 -6.41 2.50 13.34
CA GLN A 54 -7.57 1.61 13.37
C GLN A 54 -7.23 0.15 13.06
N VAL A 55 -6.15 -0.10 12.29
CA VAL A 55 -5.87 -1.42 11.72
C VAL A 55 -4.63 -2.05 12.33
N ILE A 56 -3.54 -1.30 12.43
CA ILE A 56 -2.26 -1.80 12.93
C ILE A 56 -2.32 -1.98 14.45
N LYS A 57 -1.97 -3.18 14.91
CA LYS A 57 -1.93 -3.56 16.32
C LYS A 57 -0.56 -4.14 16.64
N GLU A 58 0.01 -3.74 17.77
CA GLU A 58 1.23 -4.32 18.33
C GLU A 58 0.87 -5.52 19.21
N LYS A 59 1.65 -6.60 19.13
CA LYS A 59 1.60 -7.72 20.07
C LYS A 59 2.96 -7.85 20.75
N ILE A 60 2.90 -8.07 22.06
CA ILE A 60 4.07 -8.26 22.92
C ILE A 60 4.02 -9.68 23.46
N GLU A 61 5.04 -10.46 23.14
CA GLU A 61 5.14 -11.87 23.54
C GLU A 61 6.32 -12.07 24.48
N LYS A 62 6.05 -12.60 25.68
CA LYS A 62 7.08 -12.93 26.66
C LYS A 62 7.57 -14.34 26.41
N VAL A 63 8.84 -14.47 26.04
CA VAL A 63 9.48 -15.77 25.84
C VAL A 63 10.11 -16.20 27.18
N SER A 64 9.76 -17.39 27.67
CA SER A 64 10.38 -17.96 28.87
C SER A 64 11.89 -18.04 28.68
N TYR A 65 12.65 -17.67 29.71
CA TYR A 65 14.12 -17.64 29.72
C TYR A 65 14.78 -16.57 28.82
N GLN A 66 14.02 -15.62 28.28
CA GLN A 66 14.55 -14.38 27.68
C GLN A 66 14.12 -13.16 28.50
N ALA A 67 15.05 -12.24 28.73
CA ALA A 67 14.76 -10.99 29.43
C ALA A 67 13.98 -10.00 28.54
N GLU A 68 14.23 -10.02 27.24
CA GLU A 68 13.59 -9.16 26.26
C GLU A 68 12.29 -9.78 25.75
N ALA A 69 11.23 -8.97 25.65
CA ALA A 69 9.97 -9.39 25.05
C ALA A 69 10.03 -9.21 23.52
N MET A 70 9.52 -10.19 22.78
CA MET A 70 9.36 -10.09 21.33
C MET A 70 8.20 -9.13 21.02
N ARG A 71 8.42 -8.20 20.09
CA ARG A 71 7.42 -7.21 19.65
C ARG A 71 7.26 -7.29 18.14
N TYR A 72 6.02 -7.42 17.69
CA TYR A 72 5.70 -7.45 16.27
C TYR A 72 4.30 -6.86 16.03
N PHE A 73 4.07 -6.36 14.83
CA PHE A 73 2.79 -5.82 14.41
C PHE A 73 2.03 -6.83 13.54
N ASN A 74 0.71 -6.76 13.51
CA ASN A 74 -0.08 -7.53 12.54
C ASN A 74 0.30 -7.17 11.10
N PHE A 75 0.54 -5.88 10.84
CA PHE A 75 1.05 -5.38 9.57
C PHE A 75 2.15 -4.34 9.83
N PRO A 76 3.34 -4.47 9.25
CA PRO A 76 4.40 -3.47 9.43
C PRO A 76 4.05 -2.17 8.72
N TYR A 77 4.03 -1.06 9.46
CA TYR A 77 3.68 0.26 8.95
C TYR A 77 4.54 0.68 7.75
N GLU A 78 5.85 0.44 7.80
CA GLU A 78 6.78 0.77 6.71
C GLU A 78 6.42 0.09 5.38
N ALA A 79 5.91 -1.15 5.42
CA ALA A 79 5.50 -1.87 4.21
C ALA A 79 4.24 -1.24 3.60
N LEU A 80 3.27 -0.86 4.45
CA LEU A 80 2.03 -0.19 4.01
C LEU A 80 2.30 1.22 3.49
N GLU A 81 3.16 1.98 4.17
CA GLU A 81 3.61 3.30 3.76
C GLU A 81 4.22 3.28 2.37
N GLU A 82 5.19 2.40 2.13
CA GLU A 82 5.84 2.31 0.84
C GLU A 82 4.88 1.80 -0.25
N THR A 83 4.01 0.84 0.07
CA THR A 83 3.02 0.31 -0.88
C THR A 83 2.04 1.39 -1.34
N LEU A 84 1.51 2.18 -0.40
CA LEU A 84 0.57 3.27 -0.72
C LEU A 84 1.25 4.44 -1.43
N ALA A 85 2.46 4.81 -1.01
CA ALA A 85 3.24 5.82 -1.72
C ALA A 85 3.51 5.38 -3.16
N HIS A 86 3.85 4.11 -3.39
CA HIS A 86 4.01 3.55 -4.74
C HIS A 86 2.70 3.57 -5.54
N ALA A 87 1.57 3.21 -4.95
CA ALA A 87 0.26 3.28 -5.62
C ALA A 87 -0.08 4.71 -6.08
N VAL A 88 0.06 5.71 -5.20
CA VAL A 88 -0.15 7.13 -5.53
C VAL A 88 0.84 7.60 -6.59
N TYR A 89 2.10 7.20 -6.48
CA TYR A 89 3.12 7.56 -7.45
C TYR A 89 2.77 7.04 -8.84
N HIS A 90 2.47 5.74 -8.95
CA HIS A 90 2.37 5.06 -10.24
C HIS A 90 0.98 5.10 -10.88
N ARG A 91 -0.05 5.55 -10.15
CA ARG A 91 -1.42 5.65 -10.67
C ARG A 91 -1.49 6.46 -11.96
N ASN A 92 -2.22 5.97 -12.96
CA ASN A 92 -2.63 6.80 -14.09
C ASN A 92 -3.87 7.61 -13.69
N TYR A 93 -3.69 8.93 -13.51
CA TYR A 93 -4.76 9.83 -13.08
C TYR A 93 -5.80 10.14 -14.17
N GLU A 94 -5.63 9.62 -15.37
CA GLU A 94 -6.64 9.64 -16.44
C GLU A 94 -7.62 8.46 -16.36
N ILE A 95 -7.30 7.42 -15.58
CA ILE A 95 -8.21 6.28 -15.33
C ILE A 95 -9.16 6.65 -14.20
N SER A 96 -10.45 6.41 -14.40
CA SER A 96 -11.52 6.70 -13.43
C SER A 96 -11.67 5.62 -12.35
N GLU A 97 -10.58 4.98 -11.94
CA GLU A 97 -10.56 3.95 -10.89
C GLU A 97 -9.73 4.42 -9.69
N PRO A 98 -10.23 4.32 -8.45
CA PRO A 98 -9.51 4.76 -7.26
C PRO A 98 -8.29 3.87 -6.95
N ILE A 99 -7.47 4.30 -5.99
CA ILE A 99 -6.60 3.34 -5.29
C ILE A 99 -7.47 2.69 -4.22
N GLU A 100 -7.66 1.38 -4.30
CA GLU A 100 -8.52 0.63 -3.38
C GLU A 100 -7.65 -0.15 -2.39
N ILE A 101 -7.96 -0.03 -1.11
CA ILE A 101 -7.29 -0.72 -0.01
C ILE A 101 -8.32 -1.62 0.66
N ARG A 102 -8.16 -2.93 0.49
CA ARG A 102 -9.06 -3.94 1.05
C ARG A 102 -8.42 -4.56 2.27
N ILE A 103 -9.06 -4.43 3.43
CA ILE A 103 -8.58 -4.96 4.70
C ILE A 103 -9.37 -6.20 5.05
N TYR A 104 -8.66 -7.29 5.30
CA TYR A 104 -9.18 -8.55 5.80
C TYR A 104 -8.51 -8.89 7.14
N PRO A 105 -9.07 -9.86 7.90
CA PRO A 105 -8.43 -10.31 9.14
C PRO A 105 -6.99 -10.80 8.95
N ASP A 106 -6.69 -11.44 7.82
CA ASP A 106 -5.43 -12.14 7.54
C ASP A 106 -4.51 -11.42 6.53
N LYS A 107 -4.98 -10.36 5.87
CA LYS A 107 -4.21 -9.63 4.85
C LYS A 107 -4.76 -8.22 4.59
N ILE A 108 -3.91 -7.36 4.05
CA ILE A 108 -4.32 -6.10 3.40
C ILE A 108 -3.95 -6.19 1.92
N GLN A 109 -4.86 -5.77 1.04
CA GLN A 109 -4.61 -5.68 -0.39
C GLN A 109 -4.70 -4.24 -0.86
N VAL A 110 -3.74 -3.82 -1.67
CA VAL A 110 -3.73 -2.50 -2.31
C VAL A 110 -3.80 -2.69 -3.82
N LEU A 111 -4.90 -2.25 -4.41
CA LEU A 111 -5.16 -2.28 -5.84
C LEU A 111 -4.95 -0.89 -6.44
N SER A 112 -4.20 -0.83 -7.54
CA SER A 112 -3.95 0.42 -8.26
C SER A 112 -3.86 0.20 -9.77
N PHE A 113 -4.17 1.26 -10.51
CA PHE A 113 -4.22 1.26 -11.98
C PHE A 113 -3.28 2.33 -12.55
N PRO A 114 -2.48 2.03 -13.59
CA PRO A 114 -2.43 0.78 -14.32
C PRO A 114 -1.53 -0.24 -13.61
N GLY A 115 -1.43 -1.43 -14.17
CA GLY A 115 -0.43 -2.40 -13.78
C GLY A 115 1.02 -1.97 -14.13
N PRO A 116 1.98 -2.86 -13.84
CA PRO A 116 3.40 -2.61 -14.05
C PRO A 116 3.73 -2.40 -15.53
N ASP A 117 4.73 -1.55 -15.80
CA ASP A 117 5.24 -1.30 -17.16
C ASP A 117 5.59 -2.62 -17.88
N ALA A 118 5.38 -2.69 -19.20
CA ALA A 118 5.62 -3.87 -20.02
C ALA A 118 7.07 -4.38 -19.92
N TYR A 119 8.03 -3.49 -19.65
CA TYR A 119 9.43 -3.86 -19.44
C TYR A 119 9.70 -4.56 -18.10
N ILE A 120 8.74 -4.58 -17.17
CA ILE A 120 8.86 -5.31 -15.90
C ILE A 120 8.49 -6.77 -16.14
N ASN A 121 9.42 -7.67 -15.87
CA ASN A 121 9.14 -9.11 -15.88
C ASN A 121 8.18 -9.47 -14.74
N ILE A 122 7.08 -10.15 -15.06
CA ILE A 122 6.05 -10.57 -14.10
C ILE A 122 6.63 -11.58 -13.11
N GLU A 123 7.52 -12.48 -13.53
CA GLU A 123 8.19 -13.41 -12.63
C GLU A 123 9.11 -12.69 -11.65
N ASP A 124 9.85 -11.68 -12.12
CA ASP A 124 10.66 -10.85 -11.22
C ASP A 124 9.78 -10.07 -10.25
N LEU A 125 8.60 -9.62 -10.69
CA LEU A 125 7.63 -8.93 -9.83
C LEU A 125 7.11 -9.85 -8.74
N ARG A 126 6.67 -11.06 -9.11
CA ARG A 126 6.22 -12.09 -8.17
C ARG A 126 7.31 -12.50 -7.19
N ASN A 127 8.57 -12.51 -7.62
CA ASN A 127 9.72 -12.81 -6.78
C ASN A 127 10.24 -11.60 -5.98
N GLY A 128 9.62 -10.42 -6.13
CA GLY A 128 10.06 -9.19 -5.47
C GLY A 128 11.44 -8.69 -5.92
N ARG A 129 11.91 -9.12 -7.09
CA ARG A 129 13.24 -8.80 -7.66
C ARG A 129 13.21 -7.60 -8.61
N VAL A 130 12.08 -6.91 -8.71
CA VAL A 130 11.92 -5.79 -9.65
C VAL A 130 12.72 -4.58 -9.21
N VAL A 131 13.58 -4.13 -10.12
CA VAL A 131 14.21 -2.82 -10.07
C VAL A 131 13.58 -1.96 -11.16
N SER A 132 12.40 -1.39 -10.90
CA SER A 132 11.84 -0.39 -11.80
C SER A 132 12.61 0.91 -11.61
N ARG A 133 13.32 1.35 -12.65
CA ARG A 133 13.99 2.67 -12.68
C ARG A 133 13.08 3.75 -13.27
N ARG A 134 11.85 3.40 -13.65
CA ARG A 134 10.93 4.30 -14.35
C ARG A 134 9.66 4.48 -13.52
N TYR A 135 9.61 5.69 -13.00
CA TYR A 135 8.49 6.26 -12.30
C TYR A 135 7.59 7.02 -13.30
N ARG A 136 6.27 6.70 -13.33
CA ARG A 136 5.32 7.26 -14.31
C ARG A 136 5.09 8.75 -14.07
N ASN A 137 4.72 9.12 -12.84
CA ASN A 137 4.44 10.50 -12.48
C ASN A 137 5.61 11.15 -11.73
N ARG A 138 6.70 11.47 -12.44
CA ARG A 138 7.93 12.02 -11.82
C ARG A 138 7.68 13.26 -10.95
N GLN A 139 6.77 14.14 -11.37
CA GLN A 139 6.41 15.33 -10.60
C GLN A 139 5.69 14.99 -9.29
N ILE A 140 4.75 14.04 -9.32
CA ILE A 140 4.07 13.54 -8.11
C ILE A 140 5.12 12.99 -7.15
N GLY A 141 6.05 12.18 -7.66
CA GLY A 141 7.18 11.66 -6.91
C GLY A 141 8.07 12.70 -6.24
N ASN A 142 8.46 13.73 -6.99
CA ASN A 142 9.29 14.81 -6.47
C ASN A 142 8.58 15.54 -5.32
N ILE A 143 7.28 15.83 -5.46
CA ILE A 143 6.50 16.47 -4.40
C ILE A 143 6.38 15.55 -3.18
N LEU A 144 6.06 14.26 -3.36
CA LEU A 144 6.00 13.31 -2.25
C LEU A 144 7.35 13.20 -1.52
N LYS A 145 8.46 13.27 -2.25
CA LYS A 145 9.81 13.27 -1.68
C LYS A 145 10.11 14.55 -0.89
N GLU A 146 9.75 15.71 -1.42
CA GLU A 146 9.86 17.00 -0.70
C GLU A 146 9.03 17.01 0.58
N LEU A 147 7.85 16.38 0.54
CA LEU A 147 6.98 16.19 1.70
C LEU A 147 7.43 15.07 2.64
N LYS A 148 8.56 14.39 2.36
CA LYS A 148 9.12 13.27 3.12
C LYS A 148 8.16 12.08 3.26
N LEU A 149 7.31 11.85 2.26
CA LEU A 149 6.37 10.73 2.18
C LEU A 149 6.92 9.54 1.37
N THR A 150 8.04 9.72 0.68
CA THR A 150 8.79 8.65 -0.01
C THR A 150 10.24 9.09 -0.18
N GLU A 151 11.18 8.14 -0.24
CA GLU A 151 12.58 8.46 -0.51
C GLU A 151 12.86 8.71 -2.01
N GLY A 152 12.00 8.20 -2.91
CA GLY A 152 12.13 8.36 -4.36
C GLY A 152 13.42 7.76 -4.95
N LYS A 153 13.99 6.71 -4.33
CA LYS A 153 15.26 6.08 -4.72
C LYS A 153 15.13 4.74 -5.46
N CYS A 154 13.95 4.40 -6.00
CA CYS A 154 13.68 3.06 -6.56
C CYS A 154 13.87 1.92 -5.55
N THR A 155 13.71 2.22 -4.25
CA THR A 155 13.90 1.27 -3.15
C THR A 155 12.60 0.63 -2.68
N GLY A 156 11.45 0.95 -3.28
CA GLY A 156 10.16 0.63 -2.69
C GLY A 156 9.92 -0.86 -2.45
N ILE A 157 10.04 -1.72 -3.47
CA ILE A 157 9.87 -3.18 -3.30
C ILE A 157 10.90 -3.74 -2.30
N PRO A 158 12.21 -3.44 -2.40
CA PRO A 158 13.18 -3.82 -1.37
C PRO A 158 12.82 -3.36 0.06
N THR A 159 12.28 -2.15 0.23
CA THR A 159 11.83 -1.62 1.51
C THR A 159 10.66 -2.42 2.07
N ILE A 160 9.65 -2.71 1.25
CA ILE A 160 8.50 -3.55 1.64
C ILE A 160 8.99 -4.93 2.07
N LEU A 161 9.82 -5.59 1.27
CA LEU A 161 10.38 -6.92 1.58
C LEU A 161 11.19 -6.92 2.89
N LYS A 162 12.01 -5.89 3.10
CA LYS A 162 12.81 -5.73 4.31
C LYS A 162 11.91 -5.52 5.54
N ALA A 163 10.90 -4.65 5.45
CA ALA A 163 9.97 -4.38 6.54
C ALA A 163 9.19 -5.63 6.94
N MET A 164 8.69 -6.40 5.96
CA MET A 164 7.99 -7.67 6.20
C MET A 164 8.90 -8.69 6.89
N ARG A 165 10.14 -8.84 6.41
CA ARG A 165 11.14 -9.73 7.02
C ARG A 165 11.50 -9.33 8.45
N ASN A 166 11.75 -8.05 8.70
CA ASN A 166 12.10 -7.53 10.01
C ASN A 166 10.98 -7.72 11.03
N ASN A 167 9.73 -7.64 10.59
CA ASN A 167 8.57 -7.88 11.43
C ASN A 167 8.28 -9.38 11.66
N GLY A 168 8.92 -10.28 10.91
CA GLY A 168 8.62 -11.73 10.93
C GLY A 168 7.38 -12.13 10.13
N SER A 169 6.84 -11.24 9.29
CA SER A 169 5.66 -11.51 8.47
C SER A 169 5.99 -12.32 7.21
N PRO A 170 5.03 -13.07 6.63
CA PRO A 170 5.19 -13.70 5.33
C PRO A 170 5.53 -12.68 4.23
N ALA A 171 6.17 -13.12 3.16
CA ALA A 171 6.51 -12.23 2.07
C ALA A 171 5.23 -11.63 1.43
N PRO A 172 5.26 -10.36 1.01
CA PRO A 172 4.18 -9.74 0.26
C PRO A 172 4.05 -10.40 -1.12
N LEU A 173 2.85 -10.37 -1.69
CA LEU A 173 2.57 -10.85 -3.04
C LEU A 173 2.32 -9.66 -3.96
N PHE A 174 2.89 -9.73 -5.17
CA PHE A 174 2.70 -8.73 -6.20
C PHE A 174 2.08 -9.42 -7.42
N GLU A 175 0.85 -9.04 -7.73
CA GLU A 175 0.02 -9.68 -8.75
C GLU A 175 -0.45 -8.66 -9.78
N THR A 176 -0.57 -9.11 -11.02
CA THR A 176 -1.07 -8.30 -12.13
C THR A 176 -1.74 -9.24 -13.12
N ASP A 177 -2.72 -8.72 -13.84
CA ASP A 177 -3.40 -9.41 -14.93
C ASP A 177 -2.51 -9.51 -16.17
N ILE A 178 -2.90 -10.37 -17.12
CA ILE A 178 -2.15 -10.62 -18.37
C ILE A 178 -1.96 -9.32 -19.16
N ASP A 179 -2.98 -8.47 -19.17
CA ASP A 179 -3.00 -7.20 -19.88
C ASP A 179 -2.35 -6.05 -19.08
N ARG A 180 -1.88 -6.32 -17.85
CA ARG A 180 -1.24 -5.37 -16.94
C ARG A 180 -2.11 -4.12 -16.70
N GLN A 181 -3.41 -4.31 -16.63
CA GLN A 181 -4.37 -3.26 -16.33
C GLN A 181 -4.30 -2.83 -14.87
N ALA A 182 -3.99 -3.74 -13.95
CA ALA A 182 -3.92 -3.45 -12.53
C ALA A 182 -2.69 -4.07 -11.85
N LEU A 183 -2.26 -3.45 -10.76
CA LEU A 183 -1.30 -4.00 -9.82
C LEU A 183 -2.00 -4.21 -8.48
N LEU A 184 -2.02 -5.45 -8.01
CA LEU A 184 -2.49 -5.86 -6.70
C LEU A 184 -1.30 -6.21 -5.82
N VAL A 185 -1.14 -5.51 -4.70
CA VAL A 185 -0.14 -5.84 -3.69
C VAL A 185 -0.84 -6.39 -2.45
N THR A 186 -0.55 -7.65 -2.11
CA THR A 186 -1.07 -8.30 -0.90
C THR A 186 0.01 -8.28 0.19
N ILE A 187 -0.36 -7.75 1.37
CA ILE A 187 0.44 -7.69 2.59
C ILE A 187 -0.19 -8.68 3.60
N PRO A 188 0.37 -9.88 3.78
CA PRO A 188 -0.15 -10.85 4.74
C PRO A 188 0.02 -10.37 6.19
N ALA A 189 -0.93 -10.75 7.05
CA ALA A 189 -0.83 -10.52 8.48
C ALA A 189 0.32 -11.35 9.07
N HIS A 190 0.93 -10.83 10.13
CA HIS A 190 1.90 -11.58 10.91
C HIS A 190 1.25 -12.84 11.51
N PRO A 191 1.90 -14.03 11.46
CA PRO A 191 1.26 -15.29 11.87
C PRO A 191 0.82 -15.30 13.33
N GLY A 192 1.46 -14.50 14.18
CA GLY A 192 1.06 -14.31 15.58
C GLY A 192 -0.29 -13.60 15.79
N PHE A 193 -0.99 -13.17 14.75
CA PHE A 193 -2.33 -12.56 14.80
C PHE A 193 -3.42 -13.42 14.15
N ILE A 194 -3.06 -14.59 13.61
CA ILE A 194 -3.96 -15.54 12.95
C ILE A 194 -4.27 -16.69 13.92
#